data_AF-A0A6J4UQR0-F1
#
_entry.id   AF-A0A6J4UQR0-F1
#
_cell.length_a   1.000
_cell.length_b   1.000
_cell.length_c   1.000
_cell.angle_alpha   90.00
_cell.angle_beta   90.00
_cell.angle_gamma   90.00
#
_symmetry.space_group_name_H-M   'P 1'
#
loop_
_entity.id
_entity.type
_entity.pdbx_description
1 polymer ?
#
loop_
_entity_poly.entity_id
_entity_poly.type
_entity_poly.pdbx_seq_one_letter_code
_entity_poly.pdbx_strand_id
1 'polypeptide(L)'
;MPFETADPPHVPGSQPPEGRRRFDAGSPREATAHHGGGSVVRPEAAVGEPSKRELWTPGRRPLGDPSAPPFGQGIGPASVEVAPSTTAIAIPGEGKAAPYPSTIEVSGVAGGIADLDVVLRGFKHVFPSDVDVLLVGPGGQSAVVMSDVGVGVGVTNLTLSLDDQADAGLPTNAGLTSGRFKPTNYSPGYVDLFPDAAP
;
A
#
# COMPACT_ATOMS: atom_id res chain seq x y z
N MET A 1 28.85 -21.54 -35.77
CA MET A 1 28.99 -20.25 -36.48
C MET A 1 28.36 -19.19 -35.59
N PRO A 2 29.13 -18.44 -34.78
CA PRO A 2 28.56 -17.47 -33.85
C PRO A 2 28.20 -16.17 -34.59
N PHE A 3 26.99 -15.66 -34.36
CA PHE A 3 26.59 -14.32 -34.78
C PHE A 3 26.73 -13.39 -33.58
N GLU A 4 27.81 -12.61 -33.66
CA GLU A 4 28.11 -11.43 -32.88
C GLU A 4 27.06 -10.35 -33.20
N THR A 5 26.36 -9.84 -32.17
CA THR A 5 25.53 -8.64 -32.32
C THR A 5 26.26 -7.52 -31.60
N ALA A 6 26.81 -6.61 -32.41
CA ALA A 6 27.52 -5.43 -31.98
C ALA A 6 26.57 -4.37 -31.43
N ASP A 7 26.95 -3.78 -30.30
CA ASP A 7 26.42 -2.52 -29.77
C ASP A 7 26.60 -1.37 -30.77
N PRO A 8 25.61 -0.48 -30.97
CA PRO A 8 25.82 0.77 -31.68
C PRO A 8 26.55 1.80 -30.78
N PRO A 9 27.49 2.60 -31.33
CA PRO A 9 28.23 3.59 -30.55
C PRO A 9 27.36 4.77 -30.12
N HIS A 10 27.45 5.10 -28.82
CA HIS A 10 26.90 6.32 -28.22
C HIS A 10 27.57 7.56 -28.85
N VAL A 11 26.77 8.42 -29.48
CA VAL A 11 27.23 9.71 -30.04
C VAL A 11 27.20 10.77 -28.93
N PRO A 12 28.33 11.38 -28.52
CA PRO A 12 28.33 12.49 -27.58
C PRO A 12 28.08 13.82 -28.33
N GLY A 13 26.89 14.38 -28.16
CA GLY A 13 26.44 15.62 -28.80
C GLY A 13 26.25 16.78 -27.83
N SER A 14 27.30 17.60 -27.69
CA SER A 14 27.28 19.07 -27.56
C SER A 14 26.45 19.77 -26.46
N GLN A 15 27.15 20.20 -25.39
CA GLN A 15 26.82 21.41 -24.62
C GLN A 15 27.38 22.67 -25.33
N PRO A 16 26.65 23.80 -25.33
CA PRO A 16 27.26 25.12 -25.50
C PRO A 16 27.41 25.88 -24.16
N PRO A 17 28.32 26.87 -24.10
CA PRO A 17 29.02 27.26 -22.88
C PRO A 17 28.32 28.31 -22.00
N GLU A 18 28.72 28.30 -20.74
CA GLU A 18 28.41 29.29 -19.72
C GLU A 18 28.77 30.73 -20.15
N GLY A 19 27.77 31.61 -20.14
CA GLY A 19 27.93 33.05 -20.28
C GLY A 19 27.53 33.78 -19.01
N ARG A 20 28.52 34.08 -18.17
CA ARG A 20 28.41 34.92 -16.97
C ARG A 20 27.79 36.29 -17.29
N ARG A 21 26.79 36.72 -16.52
CA ARG A 21 26.68 38.13 -16.10
C ARG A 21 26.43 38.22 -14.61
N ARG A 22 27.24 39.12 -14.04
CA ARG A 22 27.52 39.41 -12.64
C ARG A 22 26.56 40.48 -12.13
N PHE A 23 26.16 40.30 -10.85
CA PHE A 23 25.92 41.29 -9.78
C PHE A 23 25.13 42.57 -10.11
N ASP A 24 24.04 42.85 -9.38
CA ASP A 24 24.20 43.67 -8.17
C ASP A 24 23.04 43.60 -7.15
N ALA A 25 23.47 43.74 -5.89
CA ALA A 25 22.85 44.33 -4.71
C ALA A 25 21.42 43.97 -4.26
N GLY A 26 21.33 43.26 -3.13
CA GLY A 26 20.13 43.22 -2.29
C GLY A 26 20.14 42.11 -1.23
N SER A 27 20.99 42.20 -0.22
CA SER A 27 20.84 41.48 1.07
C SER A 27 20.75 42.52 2.19
N PRO A 28 20.19 42.24 3.39
CA PRO A 28 19.53 41.02 3.87
C PRO A 28 18.19 41.32 4.62
N ARG A 29 17.63 40.30 5.32
CA ARG A 29 16.61 40.37 6.40
C ARG A 29 15.16 40.33 5.84
N GLU A 30 14.26 39.42 6.21
CA GLU A 30 13.97 38.85 7.52
C GLU A 30 13.54 37.37 7.41
N ALA A 31 14.15 36.52 8.23
CA ALA A 31 13.46 35.37 8.79
C ALA A 31 12.70 35.86 10.02
N THR A 32 11.38 35.88 9.95
CA THR A 32 10.54 36.04 11.15
C THR A 32 9.81 34.73 11.40
N ALA A 33 10.43 33.91 12.25
CA ALA A 33 9.71 32.97 13.08
C ALA A 33 8.90 33.78 14.10
N HIS A 34 7.57 33.67 14.09
CA HIS A 34 6.78 34.14 15.22
C HIS A 34 6.73 33.05 16.28
N HIS A 35 7.58 33.22 17.29
CA HIS A 35 7.47 32.61 18.62
C HIS A 35 6.79 33.61 19.55
N GLY A 36 5.93 33.12 20.44
CA GLY A 36 5.23 33.88 21.48
C GLY A 36 3.74 33.54 21.45
N GLY A 37 3.19 32.70 22.32
CA GLY A 37 3.47 32.58 23.74
C GLY A 37 2.24 33.12 24.48
N GLY A 38 1.37 32.21 24.93
CA GLY A 38 0.14 32.54 25.63
C GLY A 38 -0.47 31.31 26.29
N SER A 39 0.32 30.66 27.16
CA SER A 39 -0.19 29.65 28.09
C SER A 39 -0.66 30.36 29.36
N VAL A 40 -1.96 30.29 29.65
CA VAL A 40 -2.49 30.46 31.01
C VAL A 40 -3.38 29.26 31.29
N VAL A 41 -2.86 28.43 32.19
CA VAL A 41 -3.52 27.35 32.93
C VAL A 41 -4.73 27.83 33.73
N ARG A 42 -5.85 27.10 33.62
CA ARG A 42 -6.65 26.66 34.78
C ARG A 42 -7.24 25.27 34.48
N PRO A 43 -7.02 24.26 35.36
CA PRO A 43 -7.68 22.97 35.26
C PRO A 43 -9.02 23.09 36.00
N GLU A 44 -10.14 22.89 35.31
CA GLU A 44 -11.41 22.65 35.98
C GLU A 44 -11.92 21.27 35.57
N ALA A 45 -11.98 20.41 36.59
CA ALA A 45 -12.41 19.04 36.51
C ALA A 45 -13.91 18.99 36.17
N ALA A 46 -14.26 18.37 35.05
CA ALA A 46 -15.56 17.75 34.87
C ALA A 46 -15.41 16.27 35.24
N VAL A 47 -15.81 15.96 36.47
CA VAL A 47 -16.10 14.60 36.95
C VAL A 47 -17.54 14.26 36.57
N GLY A 48 -17.76 13.07 36.00
CA GLY A 48 -19.05 12.43 35.72
C GLY A 48 -19.44 12.55 34.24
N GLU A 49 -19.55 11.49 33.44
CA GLU A 49 -20.10 10.16 33.72
C GLU A 49 -19.31 9.03 33.00
N PRO A 50 -19.07 7.89 33.65
CA PRO A 50 -18.73 6.65 32.97
C PRO A 50 -19.98 5.78 32.86
N SER A 51 -20.50 5.51 31.65
CA SER A 51 -21.12 4.22 31.30
C SER A 51 -21.82 4.22 29.93
N LYS A 52 -21.10 3.80 28.90
CA LYS A 52 -21.68 2.86 27.92
C LYS A 52 -21.01 1.51 28.07
N ARG A 53 -20.95 1.04 29.32
CA ARG A 53 -20.92 -0.38 29.62
C ARG A 53 -22.38 -0.74 29.77
N GLU A 54 -22.94 -1.42 28.78
CA GLU A 54 -24.16 -2.19 29.01
C GLU A 54 -23.86 -3.15 30.16
N LEU A 55 -24.33 -2.74 31.34
CA LEU A 55 -24.40 -3.56 32.51
C LEU A 55 -25.37 -4.69 32.17
N TRP A 56 -24.81 -5.82 31.76
CA TRP A 56 -25.51 -7.10 31.77
C TRP A 56 -25.89 -7.40 33.22
N THR A 57 -27.07 -6.97 33.66
CA THR A 57 -27.74 -7.56 34.82
C THR A 57 -28.30 -8.91 34.39
N PRO A 58 -27.88 -10.06 34.98
CA PRO A 58 -28.59 -11.31 34.78
C PRO A 58 -29.87 -11.25 35.62
N GLY A 59 -30.93 -10.66 35.05
CA GLY A 59 -32.18 -10.39 35.75
C GLY A 59 -33.40 -10.92 34.98
N ARG A 60 -33.78 -12.16 35.29
CA ARG A 60 -35.00 -12.89 34.91
C ARG A 60 -35.25 -13.18 33.43
N ARG A 61 -35.26 -14.47 33.13
CA ARG A 61 -35.87 -15.09 31.94
C ARG A 61 -37.38 -14.83 31.94
N PRO A 62 -37.98 -14.20 30.91
CA PRO A 62 -39.36 -14.52 30.54
C PRO A 62 -39.35 -15.91 29.91
N LEU A 63 -40.28 -16.78 30.31
CA LEU A 63 -40.50 -18.08 29.66
C LEU A 63 -40.64 -17.86 28.15
N GLY A 64 -39.93 -18.68 27.37
CA GLY A 64 -39.87 -18.56 25.92
C GLY A 64 -41.24 -18.64 25.26
N ASP A 65 -41.45 -17.76 24.29
CA ASP A 65 -42.40 -17.97 23.21
C ASP A 65 -41.74 -18.93 22.20
N PRO A 66 -42.25 -20.15 21.99
CA PRO A 66 -41.67 -21.12 21.05
C PRO A 66 -41.94 -20.79 19.57
N SER A 67 -42.54 -19.62 19.24
CA SER A 67 -42.81 -19.20 17.86
C SER A 67 -41.86 -18.14 17.29
N ALA A 68 -40.91 -17.64 18.09
CA ALA A 68 -39.95 -16.66 17.58
C ALA A 68 -38.93 -17.34 16.62
N PRO A 69 -38.78 -16.89 15.37
CA PRO A 69 -37.68 -17.33 14.51
C PRO A 69 -36.36 -16.98 15.19
N PRO A 70 -35.28 -17.77 15.00
CA PRO A 70 -34.01 -17.53 15.66
C PRO A 70 -33.54 -16.10 15.35
N PHE A 71 -33.31 -15.32 16.41
CA PHE A 71 -32.79 -13.97 16.32
C PHE A 71 -31.53 -13.95 15.46
N GLY A 72 -31.52 -13.03 14.49
CA GLY A 72 -30.56 -12.97 13.40
C GLY A 72 -29.11 -13.01 13.87
N GLN A 73 -28.35 -13.88 13.20
CA GLN A 73 -26.91 -13.72 13.06
C GLN A 73 -26.65 -12.29 12.55
N GLY A 74 -25.84 -11.52 13.26
CA GLY A 74 -25.54 -10.14 12.88
C GLY A 74 -25.03 -10.11 11.43
N ILE A 75 -25.77 -9.40 10.57
CA ILE A 75 -25.42 -9.23 9.15
C ILE A 75 -24.39 -8.09 9.05
N GLY A 76 -23.25 -8.27 9.71
CA GLY A 76 -22.04 -7.52 9.34
C GLY A 76 -21.42 -8.15 8.09
N PRO A 77 -20.62 -7.42 7.30
CA PRO A 77 -19.86 -8.05 6.22
C PRO A 77 -19.01 -9.17 6.84
N ALA A 78 -19.13 -10.38 6.30
CA ALA A 78 -18.28 -11.48 6.70
C ALA A 78 -16.87 -11.23 6.14
N SER A 79 -15.88 -11.04 7.02
CA SER A 79 -14.47 -10.98 6.64
C SER A 79 -13.90 -12.40 6.54
N VAL A 80 -13.28 -12.74 5.42
CA VAL A 80 -12.58 -14.01 5.22
C VAL A 80 -11.09 -13.72 5.09
N GLU A 81 -10.29 -14.22 6.03
CA GLU A 81 -8.84 -14.23 5.87
C GLU A 81 -8.43 -15.43 5.00
N VAL A 82 -7.65 -15.17 3.96
CA VAL A 82 -7.17 -16.19 3.03
C VAL A 82 -5.76 -16.61 3.43
N ALA A 83 -5.48 -17.91 3.38
CA ALA A 83 -4.13 -18.42 3.64
C ALA A 83 -3.11 -17.81 2.64
N PRO A 84 -1.87 -17.52 3.07
CA PRO A 84 -0.84 -17.01 2.18
C PRO A 84 -0.43 -18.08 1.15
N SER A 85 0.30 -17.66 0.10
CA SER A 85 0.92 -18.60 -0.83
C SER A 85 1.85 -19.58 -0.09
N THR A 86 1.80 -20.85 -0.46
CA THR A 86 2.63 -21.89 0.15
C THR A 86 4.06 -21.93 -0.40
N THR A 87 4.27 -21.30 -1.56
CA THR A 87 5.58 -21.13 -2.20
C THR A 87 6.03 -19.67 -2.07
N ALA A 88 7.29 -19.47 -1.70
CA ALA A 88 7.90 -18.14 -1.69
C ALA A 88 8.05 -17.62 -3.12
N ILE A 89 7.72 -16.33 -3.32
CA ILE A 89 7.85 -15.67 -4.60
C ILE A 89 9.24 -15.03 -4.70
N ALA A 90 10.08 -15.53 -5.59
CA ALA A 90 11.36 -14.93 -5.92
C ALA A 90 11.18 -13.80 -6.94
N ILE A 91 11.71 -12.62 -6.63
CA ILE A 91 11.70 -11.45 -7.50
C ILE A 91 13.13 -11.26 -8.01
N PRO A 92 13.43 -11.65 -9.27
CA PRO A 92 14.73 -11.40 -9.86
C PRO A 92 14.92 -9.90 -10.12
N GLY A 93 16.17 -9.47 -10.31
CA GLY A 93 16.44 -8.08 -10.68
C GLY A 93 15.87 -7.68 -12.04
N GLU A 94 15.62 -8.66 -12.92
CA GLU A 94 14.98 -8.48 -14.21
C GLU A 94 14.09 -9.68 -14.55
N GLY A 95 12.98 -9.43 -15.25
CA GLY A 95 12.06 -10.45 -15.72
C GLY A 95 10.96 -10.82 -14.72
N LYS A 96 10.23 -11.89 -15.02
CA LYS A 96 9.07 -12.32 -14.21
C LYS A 96 9.49 -12.93 -12.86
N ALA A 97 8.64 -12.76 -11.87
CA ALA A 97 8.75 -13.46 -10.60
C ALA A 97 8.65 -14.99 -10.77
N ALA A 98 9.10 -15.74 -9.77
CA ALA A 98 9.00 -17.19 -9.72
C ALA A 98 8.42 -17.65 -8.37
N PRO A 99 7.21 -18.24 -8.32
CA PRO A 99 6.30 -18.46 -9.45
C PRO A 99 5.67 -17.16 -9.97
N TYR A 100 5.20 -17.20 -11.22
CA TYR A 100 4.35 -16.17 -11.83
C TYR A 100 3.37 -16.86 -12.80
N PRO A 101 2.05 -16.77 -12.56
CA PRO A 101 1.41 -16.13 -11.40
C PRO A 101 1.66 -16.90 -10.10
N SER A 102 1.47 -16.23 -8.95
CA SER A 102 1.35 -16.89 -7.65
C SER A 102 -0.13 -16.99 -7.28
N THR A 103 -0.74 -18.14 -7.54
CA THR A 103 -2.18 -18.37 -7.32
C THR A 103 -2.47 -18.73 -5.87
N ILE A 104 -3.50 -18.12 -5.29
CA ILE A 104 -4.07 -18.47 -3.99
C ILE A 104 -5.53 -18.86 -4.21
N GLU A 105 -5.93 -20.04 -3.73
CA GLU A 105 -7.32 -20.49 -3.80
C GLU A 105 -8.14 -19.83 -2.68
N VAL A 106 -9.16 -19.06 -3.08
CA VAL A 106 -10.11 -18.45 -2.17
C VAL A 106 -11.40 -19.26 -2.20
N SER A 107 -11.86 -19.70 -1.04
CA SER A 107 -13.12 -20.44 -0.88
C SER A 107 -13.92 -19.90 0.31
N GLY A 108 -15.21 -20.24 0.38
CA GLY A 108 -16.08 -19.82 1.48
C GLY A 108 -16.55 -18.36 1.42
N VAL A 109 -16.25 -17.63 0.35
CA VAL A 109 -16.78 -16.28 0.10
C VAL A 109 -18.09 -16.40 -0.67
N ALA A 110 -19.19 -15.97 -0.05
CA ALA A 110 -20.51 -15.92 -0.69
C ALA A 110 -20.84 -14.47 -1.10
N GLY A 111 -21.40 -14.30 -2.30
CA GLY A 111 -21.73 -12.97 -2.83
C GLY A 111 -20.55 -12.27 -3.50
N GLY A 112 -20.70 -10.96 -3.75
CA GLY A 112 -19.63 -10.14 -4.29
C GLY A 112 -18.60 -9.75 -3.22
N ILE A 113 -17.35 -9.62 -3.63
CA ILE A 113 -16.29 -9.04 -2.78
C ILE A 113 -16.51 -7.54 -2.73
N ALA A 114 -16.81 -7.01 -1.55
CA ALA A 114 -17.01 -5.58 -1.33
C ALA A 114 -15.73 -4.85 -0.92
N ASP A 115 -14.77 -5.59 -0.38
CA ASP A 115 -13.53 -5.08 0.21
C ASP A 115 -12.44 -6.15 0.10
N LEU A 116 -11.19 -5.74 -0.14
CA LEU A 116 -10.07 -6.64 -0.37
C LEU A 116 -8.73 -6.03 0.06
N ASP A 117 -8.09 -6.70 1.01
CA ASP A 117 -6.74 -6.36 1.47
C ASP A 117 -5.70 -7.33 0.88
N VAL A 118 -4.64 -6.78 0.28
CA VAL A 118 -3.49 -7.56 -0.21
C VAL A 118 -2.31 -7.39 0.74
N VAL A 119 -1.83 -8.47 1.34
CA VAL A 119 -0.69 -8.42 2.27
C VAL A 119 0.54 -9.08 1.65
N LEU A 120 1.55 -8.27 1.31
CA LEU A 120 2.86 -8.73 0.87
C LEU A 120 3.76 -8.94 2.09
N ARG A 121 4.07 -10.20 2.41
CA ARG A 121 4.88 -10.57 3.57
C ARG A 121 6.31 -10.91 3.15
N GLY A 122 7.29 -10.39 3.90
CA GLY A 122 8.69 -10.66 3.61
C GLY A 122 9.19 -9.99 2.33
N PHE A 123 8.56 -8.88 1.92
CA PHE A 123 8.94 -8.13 0.73
C PHE A 123 10.39 -7.66 0.83
N LYS A 124 11.16 -7.96 -0.21
CA LYS A 124 12.58 -7.62 -0.31
C LYS A 124 12.96 -7.40 -1.77
N HIS A 125 13.66 -6.32 -2.05
CA HIS A 125 14.28 -6.07 -3.34
C HIS A 125 15.35 -4.98 -3.17
N VAL A 126 16.36 -4.96 -4.03
CA VAL A 126 17.41 -3.93 -4.00
C VAL A 126 16.95 -2.61 -4.66
N PHE A 127 15.98 -2.69 -5.57
CA PHE A 127 15.32 -1.55 -6.20
C PHE A 127 13.80 -1.75 -6.17
N PRO A 128 13.11 -1.40 -5.07
CA PRO A 128 11.67 -1.62 -4.96
C PRO A 128 10.84 -0.91 -6.04
N SER A 129 11.36 0.18 -6.61
CA SER A 129 10.76 0.89 -7.74
C SER A 129 10.56 0.00 -8.96
N ASP A 130 11.40 -1.01 -9.14
CA ASP A 130 11.40 -1.87 -10.33
C ASP A 130 10.44 -3.05 -10.17
N VAL A 131 9.71 -3.12 -9.05
CA VAL A 131 8.80 -4.23 -8.74
C VAL A 131 7.35 -3.80 -8.93
N ASP A 132 6.74 -4.35 -9.97
CA ASP A 132 5.32 -4.18 -10.25
C ASP A 132 4.51 -5.40 -9.80
N VAL A 133 3.33 -5.16 -9.23
CA VAL A 133 2.43 -6.19 -8.71
C VAL A 133 1.05 -6.02 -9.32
N LEU A 134 0.66 -7.01 -10.14
CA LEU A 134 -0.69 -7.14 -10.69
C LEU A 134 -1.50 -8.16 -9.87
N LEU A 135 -2.65 -7.73 -9.37
CA LEU A 135 -3.67 -8.62 -8.81
C LEU A 135 -4.67 -8.99 -9.90
N VAL A 136 -4.99 -10.28 -10.04
CA VAL A 136 -6.02 -10.78 -10.96
C VAL A 136 -7.04 -11.62 -10.19
N GLY A 137 -8.30 -11.23 -10.29
CA GLY A 137 -9.44 -11.95 -9.70
C GLY A 137 -9.87 -13.15 -10.55
N PRO A 138 -10.67 -14.07 -9.98
CA PRO A 138 -11.06 -15.31 -10.65
C PRO A 138 -11.93 -15.10 -11.91
N GLY A 139 -12.57 -13.94 -12.04
CA GLY A 139 -13.33 -13.55 -13.24
C GLY A 139 -12.51 -12.79 -14.28
N GLY A 140 -11.19 -12.65 -14.10
CA GLY A 140 -10.30 -11.90 -14.99
C GLY A 140 -10.22 -10.39 -14.74
N GLN A 141 -10.88 -9.88 -13.69
CA GLN A 141 -10.71 -8.49 -13.25
C GLN A 141 -9.27 -8.31 -12.78
N SER A 142 -8.64 -7.18 -13.08
CA SER A 142 -7.26 -6.94 -12.66
C SER A 142 -7.04 -5.52 -12.14
N ALA A 143 -6.04 -5.39 -11.26
CA ALA A 143 -5.61 -4.11 -10.69
C ALA A 143 -4.09 -4.13 -10.45
N VAL A 144 -3.39 -3.09 -10.88
CA VAL A 144 -1.99 -2.86 -10.49
C VAL A 144 -2.00 -2.28 -9.07
N VAL A 145 -1.50 -3.04 -8.11
CA VAL A 145 -1.58 -2.68 -6.69
C VAL A 145 -0.29 -2.04 -6.14
N MET A 146 0.82 -2.22 -6.85
CA MET A 146 2.11 -1.62 -6.55
C MET A 146 2.89 -1.48 -7.86
N SER A 147 3.37 -0.29 -8.18
CA SER A 147 4.30 -0.03 -9.29
C SER A 147 4.99 1.32 -9.08
N ASP A 148 6.29 1.38 -9.41
CA ASP A 148 7.11 2.60 -9.39
C ASP A 148 7.15 3.33 -8.01
N VAL A 149 7.20 2.55 -6.92
CA VAL A 149 7.23 3.09 -5.54
C VAL A 149 8.48 2.67 -4.76
N GLY A 150 8.80 3.41 -3.71
CA GLY A 150 9.87 3.03 -2.78
C GLY A 150 11.26 3.52 -3.12
N VAL A 151 11.40 4.27 -4.24
CA VAL A 151 12.66 4.77 -4.79
C VAL A 151 13.74 3.67 -4.96
N GLY A 152 14.96 4.04 -5.34
CA GLY A 152 16.08 3.10 -5.51
C GLY A 152 16.76 2.66 -4.20
N VAL A 153 16.03 2.59 -3.08
CA VAL A 153 16.58 2.18 -1.79
C VAL A 153 16.13 0.76 -1.47
N GLY A 154 17.09 -0.16 -1.42
CA GLY A 154 16.82 -1.57 -1.14
C GLY A 154 16.15 -1.80 0.22
N VAL A 155 15.25 -2.77 0.26
CA VAL A 155 14.49 -3.13 1.46
C VAL A 155 14.55 -4.63 1.71
N THR A 156 14.36 -5.00 2.98
CA THR A 156 14.34 -6.39 3.42
C THR A 156 13.23 -6.61 4.44
N ASN A 157 12.57 -7.76 4.32
CA ASN A 157 11.59 -8.26 5.28
C ASN A 157 10.46 -7.26 5.62
N LEU A 158 9.97 -6.51 4.62
CA LEU A 158 8.83 -5.62 4.82
C LEU A 158 7.51 -6.42 4.81
N THR A 159 6.54 -5.93 5.58
CA THR A 159 5.14 -6.32 5.47
C THR A 159 4.34 -5.12 4.99
N LEU A 160 3.83 -5.21 3.77
CA LEU A 160 3.01 -4.17 3.14
C LEU A 160 1.58 -4.66 3.08
N SER A 161 0.68 -4.01 3.81
CA SER A 161 -0.77 -4.23 3.73
C SER A 161 -1.36 -3.20 2.79
N LEU A 162 -1.80 -3.63 1.62
CA LEU A 162 -2.39 -2.79 0.59
C LEU A 162 -3.90 -2.85 0.69
N ASP A 163 -4.50 -1.71 1.01
CA ASP A 163 -5.89 -1.57 1.40
C ASP A 163 -6.35 -0.17 0.94
N ASP A 164 -7.41 -0.09 0.13
CA ASP A 164 -7.80 1.16 -0.50
C ASP A 164 -8.46 2.16 0.47
N GLN A 165 -8.81 1.72 1.68
CA GLN A 165 -9.22 2.58 2.79
C GLN A 165 -8.07 2.99 3.72
N ALA A 166 -6.81 2.70 3.38
CA ALA A 166 -5.64 3.30 4.03
C ALA A 166 -5.58 4.82 3.85
N ASP A 167 -4.92 5.55 4.74
CA ASP A 167 -4.85 7.02 4.64
C ASP A 167 -3.87 7.49 3.56
N ALA A 168 -2.75 6.76 3.41
CA ALA A 168 -1.63 7.13 2.54
C ALA A 168 -1.34 6.05 1.50
N GLY A 169 -0.92 6.45 0.31
CA GLY A 169 -0.35 5.53 -0.69
C GLY A 169 1.08 5.11 -0.32
N LEU A 170 1.61 4.14 -1.06
CA LEU A 170 3.02 3.79 -0.99
C LEU A 170 3.86 5.01 -1.42
N PRO A 171 4.98 5.31 -0.73
CA PRO A 171 5.76 6.51 -1.01
C PRO A 171 6.45 6.40 -2.38
N THR A 172 6.32 7.44 -3.20
CA THR A 172 6.96 7.52 -4.54
C THR A 172 8.30 8.28 -4.49
N ASN A 173 8.57 9.00 -3.40
CA ASN A 173 9.75 9.84 -3.21
C ASN A 173 10.52 9.54 -1.91
N ALA A 174 10.22 8.41 -1.26
CA ALA A 174 10.90 7.93 -0.07
C ALA A 174 10.97 6.40 -0.06
N GLY A 175 11.86 5.83 0.75
CA GLY A 175 12.00 4.38 0.90
C GLY A 175 10.73 3.74 1.50
N LEU A 176 10.47 2.48 1.12
CA LEU A 176 9.34 1.72 1.71
C LEU A 176 9.62 1.36 3.17
N THR A 177 8.56 1.40 3.97
CA THR A 177 8.52 0.84 5.33
C THR A 177 7.36 -0.13 5.44
N SER A 178 7.39 -1.03 6.43
CA SER A 178 6.21 -1.85 6.72
C SER A 178 5.05 -0.97 7.17
N GLY A 179 3.83 -1.33 6.82
CA GLY A 179 2.64 -0.55 7.17
C GLY A 179 1.43 -0.87 6.30
N ARG A 180 0.35 -0.12 6.54
CA ARG A 180 -0.89 -0.16 5.76
C ARG A 180 -0.92 1.03 4.81
N PHE A 181 -1.10 0.78 3.52
CA PHE A 181 -1.03 1.76 2.45
C PHE A 181 -2.11 1.51 1.41
N LYS A 182 -2.49 2.53 0.65
CA LYS A 182 -3.31 2.35 -0.53
C LYS A 182 -2.52 1.63 -1.62
N PRO A 183 -3.17 0.78 -2.43
CA PRO A 183 -2.61 0.36 -3.71
C PRO A 183 -2.13 1.59 -4.49
N THR A 184 -0.90 1.55 -5.01
CA THR A 184 -0.27 2.70 -5.66
C THR A 184 0.39 2.27 -6.94
N ASN A 185 -0.02 2.89 -8.04
CA ASN A 185 0.64 2.78 -9.33
C ASN A 185 1.15 4.18 -9.73
N TYR A 186 2.47 4.35 -9.83
CA TYR A 186 3.10 5.62 -10.17
C TYR A 186 3.75 5.60 -11.57
N SER A 187 2.96 5.50 -12.64
CA SER A 187 3.47 5.60 -14.01
C SER A 187 3.25 7.00 -14.61
N PRO A 188 4.21 7.95 -14.57
CA PRO A 188 4.06 9.24 -15.23
C PRO A 188 4.14 9.12 -16.76
N GLY A 189 3.04 8.71 -17.39
CA GLY A 189 2.83 8.77 -18.85
C GLY A 189 3.09 7.48 -19.62
N TYR A 190 3.18 6.33 -18.95
CA TYR A 190 3.28 5.02 -19.58
C TYR A 190 2.32 4.03 -18.91
N VAL A 191 2.13 2.87 -19.55
CA VAL A 191 1.32 1.77 -19.02
C VAL A 191 2.27 0.64 -18.61
N ASP A 192 2.01 0.03 -17.46
CA ASP A 192 2.79 -1.12 -17.01
C ASP A 192 2.45 -2.34 -17.86
N LEU A 193 3.48 -3.05 -18.31
CA LEU A 193 3.34 -4.24 -19.13
C LEU A 193 3.62 -5.47 -18.29
N PHE A 194 2.62 -6.34 -18.16
CA PHE A 194 2.74 -7.59 -17.44
C PHE A 194 2.90 -8.76 -18.40
N PRO A 195 3.84 -9.69 -18.16
CA PRO A 195 3.91 -10.92 -18.92
C PRO A 195 2.60 -11.71 -18.79
N ASP A 196 2.21 -12.43 -19.85
CA ASP A 196 1.12 -13.39 -19.75
C ASP A 196 1.45 -14.46 -18.71
N ALA A 197 0.41 -14.90 -17.98
CA ALA A 197 0.52 -16.10 -17.16
C ALA A 197 0.92 -17.28 -18.05
N ALA A 198 1.87 -18.11 -17.59
CA ALA A 198 2.10 -19.39 -18.25
C ALA A 198 0.81 -20.24 -18.19
N PRO A 199 0.49 -21.00 -19.26
CA PRO A 199 -0.69 -21.85 -19.30
C PRO A 199 -0.66 -22.97 -18.25
#